data_AF-A0A4U0GVK0-F1
#
_entry.id   AF-A0A4U0GVK0-F1
#
_cell.length_a   1.000
_cell.length_b   1.000
_cell.length_c   1.000
_cell.angle_alpha   90.00
_cell.angle_beta   90.00
_cell.angle_gamma   90.00
#
_symmetry.space_group_name_H-M   'P 1'
#
loop_
_entity.id
_entity.type
_entity.pdbx_description
1 polymer ?
#
loop_
_entity_poly.entity_id
_entity_poly.type
_entity_poly.pdbx_seq_one_letter_code
_entity_poly.pdbx_strand_id
1 'polypeptide(L)'
;MHLLLTGCLHGPWHLRRQSSGVLMLKRLTALLLGVLIVPALAAAATPKPVPVDEALKPYAGKIVYVDFWASWCTPCAESFPWLNTLQTKFGPKLVVVGVNVDESDTASARFLKHHPAGFDVIRDAQGKIAEHYNIPGMPTSLILDEQGRVLHVHSGFLPERINEYEAAIRAALNHQGDSK
;
A
#
# COMPACT_ATOMS: atom_id res chain seq x y z
N MET A 1 56.59 34.60 -12.79
CA MET A 1 57.62 34.54 -13.86
C MET A 1 58.48 33.30 -13.59
N HIS A 2 58.71 32.45 -14.60
CA HIS A 2 59.13 31.02 -14.59
C HIS A 2 57.91 30.07 -14.65
N LEU A 3 57.38 29.66 -15.83
CA LEU A 3 57.91 28.87 -16.97
C LEU A 3 58.28 27.41 -16.63
N LEU A 4 57.45 26.51 -17.20
CA LEU A 4 57.72 25.19 -17.82
C LEU A 4 58.36 24.11 -16.91
N LEU A 5 57.88 22.86 -16.91
CA LEU A 5 58.15 21.93 -18.00
C LEU A 5 57.15 20.75 -18.07
N THR A 6 56.80 20.46 -19.31
CA THR A 6 56.13 19.30 -19.90
C THR A 6 56.92 18.00 -19.72
N GLY A 7 56.23 16.87 -19.59
CA GLY A 7 56.83 15.53 -19.67
C GLY A 7 55.83 14.46 -20.08
N CYS A 8 55.73 14.21 -21.39
CA CYS A 8 55.07 13.06 -22.01
C CYS A 8 55.98 11.83 -21.96
N LEU A 9 55.45 10.64 -21.66
CA LEU A 9 56.07 9.37 -22.05
C LEU A 9 54.99 8.38 -22.51
N HIS A 10 54.90 8.23 -23.84
CA HIS A 10 54.21 7.13 -24.52
C HIS A 10 55.19 5.96 -24.64
N GLY A 11 54.76 4.75 -24.28
CA GLY A 11 55.48 3.51 -24.57
C GLY A 11 54.68 2.63 -25.53
N PRO A 12 55.25 2.19 -26.67
CA PRO A 12 54.59 1.24 -27.56
C PRO A 12 55.32 -0.11 -27.66
N TRP A 13 54.58 -1.10 -28.17
CA TRP A 13 55.00 -2.42 -28.67
C TRP A 13 55.27 -3.51 -27.62
N HIS A 14 54.46 -4.57 -27.65
CA HIS A 14 54.92 -5.87 -28.16
C HIS A 14 53.75 -6.80 -28.49
N LEU A 15 53.83 -7.32 -29.71
CA LEU A 15 53.12 -8.47 -30.27
C LEU A 15 52.97 -9.63 -29.27
N ARG A 16 51.87 -10.38 -29.35
CA ARG A 16 51.91 -11.74 -29.94
C ARG A 16 50.50 -12.33 -30.12
N ARG A 17 50.24 -12.62 -31.38
CA ARG A 17 49.21 -13.47 -31.98
C ARG A 17 49.33 -14.91 -31.46
N GLN A 18 48.25 -15.54 -31.03
CA GLN A 18 48.14 -17.00 -31.17
C GLN A 18 46.69 -17.47 -31.31
N SER A 19 46.41 -18.01 -32.50
CA SER A 19 45.28 -18.86 -32.85
C SER A 19 45.32 -20.17 -32.06
N SER A 20 44.16 -20.79 -31.87
CA SER A 20 43.88 -22.14 -32.40
C SER A 20 42.53 -22.64 -31.89
N GLY A 21 41.63 -22.91 -32.82
CA GLY A 21 40.40 -23.63 -32.55
C GLY A 21 40.68 -25.08 -32.19
N VAL A 22 39.87 -25.63 -31.30
CA VAL A 22 39.66 -27.07 -31.18
C VAL A 22 38.16 -27.28 -31.06
N LEU A 23 37.58 -27.66 -32.18
CA LEU A 23 36.24 -28.24 -32.30
C LEU A 23 36.35 -29.69 -31.78
N MET A 24 35.88 -29.98 -30.57
CA MET A 24 35.76 -31.35 -30.07
C MET A 24 34.30 -31.76 -29.86
N LEU A 25 33.80 -32.44 -30.90
CA LEU A 25 33.11 -33.73 -30.89
C LEU A 25 32.21 -34.07 -29.67
N LYS A 26 30.91 -34.07 -29.96
CA LYS A 26 29.80 -34.63 -29.17
C LYS A 26 30.11 -36.04 -28.65
N ARG A 27 29.86 -36.27 -27.35
CA ARG A 27 29.59 -37.61 -26.80
C ARG A 27 28.27 -37.59 -26.02
N LEU A 28 27.30 -38.30 -26.56
CA LEU A 28 26.04 -38.67 -25.94
C LEU A 28 26.32 -39.66 -24.78
N THR A 29 25.85 -39.37 -23.58
CA THR A 29 25.65 -40.36 -22.52
C THR A 29 24.26 -40.18 -21.93
N ALA A 30 23.49 -41.27 -21.99
CA ALA A 30 22.09 -41.35 -21.63
C ALA A 30 21.87 -41.49 -20.10
N LEU A 31 20.69 -41.00 -19.69
CA LEU A 31 19.86 -41.34 -18.52
C LEU A 31 20.54 -41.68 -17.18
N LEU A 32 20.30 -40.80 -16.20
CA LEU A 32 19.97 -41.20 -14.82
C LEU A 32 18.64 -40.53 -14.44
N LEU A 33 17.63 -41.37 -14.20
CA LEU A 33 16.37 -40.99 -13.56
C LEU A 33 16.69 -40.44 -12.16
N GLY A 34 16.48 -39.14 -11.98
CA GLY A 34 16.33 -38.51 -10.67
C GLY A 34 14.99 -37.79 -10.67
N VAL A 35 13.94 -38.44 -10.18
CA VAL A 35 12.67 -37.77 -9.88
C VAL A 35 12.94 -36.82 -8.72
N LEU A 36 13.21 -35.56 -9.06
CA LEU A 36 13.20 -34.48 -8.08
C LEU A 36 11.74 -34.30 -7.67
N ILE A 37 11.43 -34.71 -6.44
CA ILE A 37 10.22 -34.28 -5.76
C ILE A 37 10.37 -32.77 -5.60
N VAL A 38 9.77 -32.00 -6.51
CA VAL A 38 9.64 -30.56 -6.35
C VAL A 38 8.69 -30.37 -5.16
N PRO A 39 9.12 -29.76 -4.04
CA PRO A 39 8.17 -29.39 -3.03
C PRO A 39 7.23 -28.38 -3.68
N ALA A 40 5.93 -28.67 -3.65
CA ALA A 40 4.92 -27.69 -4.03
C ALA A 40 5.09 -26.50 -3.08
N LEU A 41 5.79 -25.47 -3.56
CA LEU A 41 5.73 -24.15 -2.98
C LEU A 41 4.25 -23.77 -3.08
N ALA A 42 3.55 -23.77 -1.94
CA ALA A 42 2.25 -23.14 -1.86
C ALA A 42 2.46 -21.71 -2.36
N ALA A 43 1.94 -21.42 -3.56
CA ALA A 43 1.86 -20.06 -4.02
C ALA A 43 0.99 -19.35 -2.99
N ALA A 44 1.62 -18.55 -2.12
CA ALA A 44 0.91 -17.53 -1.39
C ALA A 44 0.21 -16.71 -2.47
N ALA A 45 -1.12 -16.87 -2.56
CA ALA A 45 -1.91 -16.12 -3.52
C ALA A 45 -1.65 -14.65 -3.22
N THR A 46 -0.87 -13.99 -4.07
CA THR A 46 -0.66 -12.55 -3.97
C THR A 46 -2.05 -11.93 -4.08
N PRO A 47 -2.53 -11.18 -3.07
CA PRO A 47 -3.81 -10.51 -3.19
C PRO A 47 -3.76 -9.65 -4.46
N LYS A 48 -4.70 -9.90 -5.38
CA LYS A 48 -4.80 -9.15 -6.63
C LYS A 48 -5.02 -7.68 -6.26
N PRO A 49 -4.24 -6.73 -6.80
CA PRO A 49 -4.47 -5.32 -6.55
C PRO A 49 -5.90 -4.97 -6.97
N VAL A 50 -6.71 -4.53 -6.02
CA VAL A 50 -8.09 -4.15 -6.27
C VAL A 50 -8.08 -2.74 -6.86
N PRO A 51 -8.67 -2.49 -8.05
CA PRO A 51 -8.90 -1.14 -8.53
C PRO A 51 -9.62 -0.32 -7.45
N VAL A 52 -9.21 0.93 -7.24
CA VAL A 52 -9.65 1.74 -6.09
C VAL A 52 -11.18 1.86 -5.99
N ASP A 53 -11.84 2.10 -7.14
CA ASP A 53 -13.30 2.08 -7.23
C ASP A 53 -13.87 0.69 -6.95
N GLU A 54 -13.17 -0.39 -7.30
CA GLU A 54 -13.61 -1.76 -7.01
C GLU A 54 -13.48 -2.14 -5.54
N ALA A 55 -12.48 -1.60 -4.83
CA ALA A 55 -12.30 -1.83 -3.39
C ALA A 55 -13.41 -1.15 -2.58
N LEU A 56 -13.88 0.01 -3.07
CA LEU A 56 -14.91 0.80 -2.40
C LEU A 56 -16.32 0.58 -2.97
N LYS A 57 -16.45 -0.07 -4.14
CA LYS A 57 -17.73 -0.45 -4.78
C LYS A 57 -18.73 -1.12 -3.83
N PRO A 58 -18.35 -2.01 -2.89
CA PRO A 58 -19.28 -2.60 -1.95
C PRO A 58 -20.04 -1.60 -1.07
N TYR A 59 -19.54 -0.36 -0.96
CA TYR A 59 -20.08 0.70 -0.11
C TYR A 59 -20.84 1.79 -0.89
N ALA A 60 -20.98 1.64 -2.22
CA ALA A 60 -21.72 2.59 -3.04
C ALA A 60 -23.17 2.76 -2.53
N GLY A 61 -23.70 3.98 -2.64
CA GLY A 61 -25.02 4.31 -2.09
C GLY A 61 -25.03 4.68 -0.61
N LYS A 62 -23.87 4.80 0.04
CA LYS A 62 -23.72 5.25 1.43
C LYS A 62 -22.67 6.34 1.54
N ILE A 63 -22.75 7.18 2.58
CA ILE A 63 -21.57 7.95 3.00
C ILE A 63 -20.54 6.97 3.56
N VAL A 64 -19.28 7.14 3.16
CA VAL A 64 -18.17 6.31 3.63
C VAL A 64 -17.14 7.19 4.33
N TYR A 65 -16.81 6.85 5.57
CA TYR A 65 -15.66 7.41 6.27
C TYR A 65 -14.47 6.47 6.06
N VAL A 66 -13.51 6.88 5.23
CA VAL A 66 -12.30 6.11 4.96
C VAL A 66 -11.19 6.62 5.87
N ASP A 67 -10.53 5.74 6.62
CA ASP A 67 -9.37 6.07 7.45
C ASP A 67 -8.14 5.32 6.92
N PHE A 68 -7.16 6.05 6.39
CA PHE A 68 -5.89 5.47 5.99
C PHE A 68 -4.99 5.35 7.20
N TRP A 69 -4.48 4.15 7.46
CA TRP A 69 -3.72 3.85 8.67
C TRP A 69 -2.57 2.87 8.42
N ALA A 70 -1.63 2.84 9.36
CA ALA A 70 -0.53 1.88 9.38
C ALA A 70 -0.21 1.42 10.81
N SER A 71 0.35 0.23 10.96
CA SER A 71 0.63 -0.40 12.26
C SER A 71 1.64 0.36 13.11
N TRP A 72 2.51 1.14 12.48
CA TRP A 72 3.55 1.96 13.12
C TRP A 72 3.06 3.37 13.50
N CYS A 73 1.82 3.72 13.17
CA CYS A 73 1.26 5.05 13.38
C CYS A 73 0.54 5.13 14.74
N THR A 74 1.13 5.85 15.69
CA THR A 74 0.53 6.04 17.03
C THR A 74 -0.83 6.74 16.99
N PRO A 75 -1.03 7.87 16.26
CA PRO A 75 -2.35 8.51 16.22
C PRO A 75 -3.42 7.63 15.55
N CYS A 76 -3.02 6.67 14.71
CA CYS A 76 -3.94 5.68 14.18
C CYS A 76 -4.45 4.73 15.28
N ALA A 77 -3.59 4.29 16.21
CA ALA A 77 -4.05 3.51 17.36
C ALA A 77 -5.04 4.30 18.24
N GLU A 78 -4.85 5.62 18.35
CA GLU A 78 -5.74 6.52 19.09
C GLU A 78 -7.09 6.74 18.39
N SER A 79 -7.14 6.69 17.06
CA SER A 79 -8.39 6.88 16.30
C SER A 79 -9.32 5.66 16.39
N PHE A 80 -8.78 4.45 16.49
CA PHE A 80 -9.56 3.20 16.38
C PHE A 80 -10.75 3.08 17.36
N PRO A 81 -10.62 3.41 18.67
CA PRO A 81 -11.76 3.41 19.59
C PRO A 81 -12.89 4.36 19.15
N TRP A 82 -12.52 5.52 18.60
CA TRP A 82 -13.51 6.47 18.08
C TRP A 82 -14.11 6.00 16.74
N LEU A 83 -13.32 5.41 15.84
CA LEU A 83 -13.83 4.81 14.60
C LEU A 83 -14.84 3.69 14.87
N ASN A 84 -14.60 2.85 15.88
CA ASN A 84 -15.57 1.85 16.35
C ASN A 84 -16.86 2.49 16.85
N THR A 85 -16.74 3.61 17.57
CA THR A 85 -17.88 4.40 18.04
C THR A 85 -18.66 4.98 16.86
N LEU A 86 -18.00 5.51 15.83
CA LEU A 86 -18.65 6.01 14.61
C LEU A 86 -19.44 4.91 13.90
N GLN A 87 -18.83 3.74 13.70
CA GLN A 87 -19.49 2.62 13.03
C GLN A 87 -20.73 2.16 13.81
N THR A 88 -20.66 2.14 15.14
CA THR A 88 -21.79 1.79 16.02
C THR A 88 -22.88 2.87 15.98
N LYS A 89 -22.51 4.14 16.06
CA LYS A 89 -23.42 5.29 16.17
C LYS A 89 -24.13 5.62 14.85
N PHE A 90 -23.44 5.46 13.72
CA PHE A 90 -23.93 5.90 12.41
C PHE A 90 -24.10 4.77 11.39
N GLY A 91 -23.81 3.51 11.74
CA GLY A 91 -23.80 2.35 10.83
C GLY A 91 -24.95 2.20 9.82
N PRO A 92 -26.20 2.60 10.12
CA PRO A 92 -27.29 2.59 9.13
C PRO A 92 -27.13 3.60 7.99
N LYS A 93 -26.37 4.69 8.20
CA LYS A 93 -26.22 5.80 7.26
C LYS A 93 -24.76 6.05 6.83
N LEU A 94 -23.80 5.58 7.62
CA LEU A 94 -22.36 5.72 7.42
C LEU A 94 -21.71 4.35 7.47
N VAL A 95 -20.74 4.09 6.59
CA VAL A 95 -19.82 2.95 6.74
C VAL A 95 -18.42 3.48 7.02
N VAL A 96 -17.75 2.91 8.01
CA VAL A 96 -16.33 3.17 8.29
C VAL A 96 -15.50 2.10 7.59
N VAL A 97 -14.45 2.51 6.89
CA VAL A 97 -13.52 1.63 6.18
C VAL A 97 -12.09 2.03 6.53
N GLY A 98 -11.33 1.13 7.15
CA GLY A 98 -9.91 1.33 7.40
C GLY A 98 -9.07 0.82 6.24
N VAL A 99 -8.31 1.67 5.57
CA VAL A 99 -7.35 1.27 4.53
C VAL A 99 -5.96 1.16 5.13
N ASN A 100 -5.48 -0.07 5.28
CA ASN A 100 -4.17 -0.37 5.83
C ASN A 100 -3.09 -0.31 4.76
N VAL A 101 -2.05 0.51 4.96
CA VAL A 101 -0.93 0.66 4.02
C VAL A 101 0.33 -0.13 4.41
N ASP A 102 0.27 -1.03 5.39
CA ASP A 102 1.44 -1.83 5.77
C ASP A 102 1.81 -2.84 4.66
N GLU A 103 3.06 -2.83 4.21
CA GLU A 103 3.59 -3.85 3.29
C GLU A 103 3.56 -5.26 3.92
N SER A 104 3.65 -5.36 5.24
CA SER A 104 3.66 -6.62 5.99
C SER A 104 2.31 -6.93 6.63
N ASP A 105 1.69 -8.04 6.21
CA ASP A 105 0.43 -8.53 6.78
C ASP A 105 0.56 -8.89 8.27
N THR A 106 1.74 -9.36 8.67
CA THR A 106 1.99 -9.69 10.09
C THR A 106 1.98 -8.47 11.00
N ALA A 107 2.36 -7.29 10.48
CA ALA A 107 2.37 -6.04 11.24
C ALA A 107 0.95 -5.53 11.46
N SER A 108 0.13 -5.49 10.40
CA SER A 108 -1.29 -5.13 10.48
C SER A 108 -2.07 -6.10 11.36
N ALA A 109 -1.85 -7.42 11.23
CA ALA A 109 -2.50 -8.41 12.08
C ALA A 109 -2.15 -8.24 13.58
N ARG A 110 -0.90 -7.94 13.90
CA ARG A 110 -0.48 -7.66 15.28
C ARG A 110 -1.13 -6.40 15.82
N PHE A 111 -1.22 -5.34 15.01
CA PHE A 111 -1.91 -4.12 15.39
C PHE A 111 -3.38 -4.39 15.72
N LEU A 112 -4.10 -5.07 14.82
CA LEU A 112 -5.53 -5.38 14.99
C LEU A 112 -5.83 -6.27 16.19
N LYS A 113 -4.86 -7.08 16.64
CA LYS A 113 -4.99 -7.84 17.89
C LYS A 113 -5.06 -6.93 19.13
N HIS A 114 -4.37 -5.79 19.11
CA HIS A 114 -4.33 -4.84 20.24
C HIS A 114 -5.35 -3.70 20.08
N HIS A 115 -5.70 -3.37 18.84
CA HIS A 115 -6.65 -2.33 18.47
C HIS A 115 -7.74 -2.94 17.57
N PRO A 116 -8.75 -3.61 18.14
CA PRO A 116 -9.78 -4.28 17.36
C PRO A 116 -10.54 -3.30 16.48
N ALA A 117 -10.66 -3.62 15.20
CA ALA A 117 -11.52 -2.90 14.26
C ALA A 117 -12.92 -3.53 14.28
N GLY A 118 -13.91 -2.76 14.70
CA GLY A 118 -15.34 -3.06 14.61
C GLY A 118 -15.96 -2.56 13.29
N PHE A 119 -15.12 -2.35 12.29
CA PHE A 119 -15.43 -1.80 10.97
C PHE A 119 -14.60 -2.55 9.91
N ASP A 120 -14.91 -2.34 8.63
CA ASP A 120 -14.27 -3.07 7.55
C ASP A 120 -12.82 -2.60 7.34
N VAL A 121 -11.92 -3.53 7.05
CA VAL A 121 -10.51 -3.24 6.78
C VAL A 121 -10.13 -3.73 5.40
N ILE A 122 -9.56 -2.83 4.61
CA ILE A 122 -8.99 -3.10 3.28
C ILE A 122 -7.47 -3.05 3.39
N ARG A 123 -6.80 -4.00 2.74
CA ARG A 123 -5.35 -4.04 2.66
C ARG A 123 -4.87 -3.38 1.36
N ASP A 124 -4.04 -2.35 1.49
CA ASP A 124 -3.39 -1.61 0.41
C ASP A 124 -1.87 -1.74 0.50
N ALA A 125 -1.37 -2.98 0.43
CA ALA A 125 0.05 -3.28 0.63
C ALA A 125 0.99 -2.64 -0.39
N GLN A 126 0.47 -2.22 -1.56
CA GLN A 126 1.24 -1.53 -2.60
C GLN A 126 0.96 -0.02 -2.62
N GLY A 127 0.16 0.50 -1.67
CA GLY A 127 -0.16 1.92 -1.57
C GLY A 127 -0.96 2.49 -2.74
N LYS A 128 -1.63 1.66 -3.55
CA LYS A 128 -2.31 2.12 -4.77
C LYS A 128 -3.58 2.91 -4.46
N ILE A 129 -4.29 2.53 -3.40
CA ILE A 129 -5.48 3.26 -2.94
C ILE A 129 -5.02 4.59 -2.34
N ALA A 130 -3.99 4.57 -1.49
CA ALA A 130 -3.40 5.77 -0.91
C ALA A 130 -2.85 6.74 -1.97
N GLU A 131 -2.17 6.24 -3.00
CA GLU A 131 -1.66 7.03 -4.12
C GLU A 131 -2.80 7.68 -4.92
N HIS A 132 -3.86 6.92 -5.24
CA HIS A 132 -5.00 7.44 -5.99
C HIS A 132 -5.67 8.65 -5.30
N TYR A 133 -5.81 8.58 -3.98
CA TYR A 133 -6.36 9.68 -3.19
C TYR A 133 -5.32 10.73 -2.75
N ASN A 134 -4.08 10.64 -3.24
CA ASN A 134 -2.97 11.53 -2.89
C ASN A 134 -2.76 11.67 -1.37
N ILE A 135 -2.81 10.54 -0.65
CA ILE A 135 -2.72 10.52 0.80
C ILE A 135 -1.31 10.90 1.26
N PRO A 136 -1.13 12.02 1.99
CA PRO A 136 0.21 12.58 2.26
C PRO A 136 0.89 11.97 3.49
N GLY A 137 0.16 11.26 4.34
CA GLY A 137 0.66 10.73 5.61
C GLY A 137 -0.43 10.11 6.46
N MET A 138 -0.04 9.49 7.57
CA MET A 138 -0.94 8.71 8.42
C MET A 138 -1.21 9.39 9.79
N PRO A 139 -2.44 9.27 10.33
CA PRO A 139 -3.63 8.90 9.56
C PRO A 139 -4.01 10.03 8.60
N THR A 140 -4.75 9.70 7.56
CA THR A 140 -5.54 10.66 6.78
C THR A 140 -6.91 10.05 6.58
N SER A 141 -7.97 10.81 6.80
CA SER A 141 -9.33 10.33 6.55
C SER A 141 -10.03 11.10 5.45
N LEU A 142 -10.94 10.41 4.78
CA LEU A 142 -11.81 10.94 3.74
C LEU A 142 -13.26 10.72 4.15
N ILE A 143 -14.12 11.66 3.78
CA ILE A 143 -15.57 11.43 3.74
C ILE A 143 -15.97 11.36 2.28
N LEU A 144 -16.47 10.21 1.85
CA LEU A 144 -16.96 9.98 0.51
C LEU A 144 -18.48 10.04 0.48
N ASP A 145 -19.05 10.59 -0.59
CA ASP A 145 -20.47 10.49 -0.83
C ASP A 145 -20.89 9.13 -1.41
N GLU A 146 -22.20 9.00 -1.66
CA GLU A 146 -22.81 7.77 -2.19
C GLU A 146 -22.29 7.36 -3.57
N GLN A 147 -21.70 8.30 -4.31
CA GLN A 147 -21.09 8.07 -5.62
C GLN A 147 -19.57 7.88 -5.52
N GLY A 148 -19.01 7.88 -4.30
CA GLY A 148 -17.58 7.73 -4.04
C GLY A 148 -16.76 9.01 -4.22
N ARG A 149 -17.41 10.18 -4.36
CA ARG A 149 -16.70 11.46 -4.49
C ARG A 149 -16.25 11.95 -3.11
N VAL A 150 -15.05 12.52 -3.05
CA VAL A 150 -14.49 13.09 -1.81
C VAL A 150 -15.23 14.38 -1.46
N LEU A 151 -15.91 14.39 -0.32
CA LEU A 151 -16.53 15.58 0.28
C LEU A 151 -15.55 16.30 1.19
N HIS A 152 -14.80 15.55 2.01
CA HIS A 152 -13.85 16.09 2.96
C HIS A 152 -12.59 15.23 3.07
N VAL A 153 -11.47 15.89 3.37
CA VAL A 153 -10.17 15.29 3.67
C VAL A 153 -9.71 15.83 5.01
N HIS A 154 -9.21 14.95 5.88
CA HIS A 154 -8.61 15.33 7.14
C HIS A 154 -7.26 14.64 7.32
N SER A 155 -6.22 15.41 7.64
CA SER A 155 -4.89 14.89 7.91
C SER A 155 -4.62 14.85 9.41
N GLY A 156 -4.13 13.71 9.88
CA GLY A 156 -3.89 13.44 11.30
C GLY A 156 -5.15 13.03 12.05
N PHE A 157 -4.98 12.77 13.35
CA PHE A 157 -6.07 12.54 14.28
C PHE A 157 -5.66 13.10 15.64
N LEU A 158 -6.57 13.84 16.28
CA LEU A 158 -6.42 14.35 17.64
C LEU A 158 -7.74 14.10 18.40
N PRO A 159 -7.72 13.42 19.55
CA PRO A 159 -8.93 13.17 20.34
C PRO A 159 -9.73 14.43 20.68
N GLU A 160 -9.04 15.56 20.91
CA GLU A 160 -9.65 16.84 21.26
C GLU A 160 -10.51 17.42 20.11
N ARG A 161 -10.28 16.96 18.88
CA ARG A 161 -10.95 17.44 17.67
C ARG A 161 -12.08 16.54 17.19
N ILE A 162 -12.43 15.49 17.93
CA ILE A 162 -13.53 14.58 17.59
C ILE A 162 -14.83 15.31 17.23
N ASN A 163 -15.16 16.39 17.95
CA ASN A 163 -16.37 17.16 17.67
C ASN A 163 -16.37 17.81 16.27
N GLU A 164 -15.20 18.23 15.80
CA GLU A 164 -15.03 18.80 14.45
C GLU A 164 -15.22 17.71 13.39
N TYR A 165 -14.63 16.53 13.61
CA TYR A 165 -14.76 15.39 12.70
C TYR A 165 -16.21 14.93 12.58
N GLU A 166 -16.91 14.81 13.71
CA GLU A 166 -18.32 14.44 13.70
C GLU A 166 -19.21 15.52 13.09
N ALA A 167 -18.85 16.79 13.17
CA ALA A 167 -19.60 17.87 12.52
C ALA A 167 -19.54 17.73 11.00
N ALA A 168 -18.36 17.43 10.45
CA ALA A 168 -18.18 17.14 9.02
C ALA A 168 -18.98 15.91 8.58
N ILE A 169 -18.99 14.84 9.38
CA ILE A 169 -19.80 13.64 9.12
C ILE A 169 -21.30 13.99 9.10
N ARG A 170 -21.79 14.73 10.10
CA ARG A 170 -23.20 15.16 10.15
C ARG A 170 -23.59 16.01 8.94
N ALA A 171 -22.71 16.92 8.52
CA ALA A 171 -22.94 17.72 7.31
C ALA A 171 -23.08 16.83 6.06
N ALA A 172 -22.16 15.87 5.88
CA ALA A 172 -22.21 14.93 4.76
C ALA A 172 -23.48 14.05 4.79
N LEU A 173 -23.89 13.56 5.96
CA LEU A 173 -25.10 12.76 6.13
C LEU A 173 -26.39 13.54 5.82
N ASN A 174 -26.40 14.85 6.06
CA ASN A 174 -27.54 15.70 5.73
C ASN A 174 -27.65 15.92 4.22
N HIS A 175 -26.53 16.02 3.49
CA HIS A 175 -26.52 16.17 2.04
C HIS A 175 -27.07 14.94 1.28
N GLN A 176 -27.02 13.73 1.85
CA GLN A 176 -27.70 12.55 1.27
C GLN A 176 -29.22 12.77 1.14
N GLY A 177 -29.83 13.54 2.05
CA GLY A 177 -31.27 13.79 2.06
C GLY A 177 -31.75 14.63 0.88
N ASP A 178 -30.87 15.47 0.32
CA ASP A 178 -31.22 16.47 -0.69
C ASP A 178 -31.03 15.97 -2.14
N SER A 179 -30.36 14.83 -2.33
CA SER A 179 -30.03 14.27 -3.66
C SER A 179 -31.03 13.22 -4.15
N LYS A 180 -32.14 13.02 -3.44
CA LYS A 180 -33.18 12.02 -3.71
C LYS A 180 -34.49 12.69 -4.10
#